data_AF-A0A6C2TWH0-F1
#
_entry.id   AF-A0A6C2TWH0-F1
#
_cell.length_a   1.000
_cell.length_b   1.000
_cell.length_c   1.000
_cell.angle_alpha   90.00
_cell.angle_beta   90.00
_cell.angle_gamma   90.00
#
_symmetry.space_group_name_H-M   'P 1'
#
loop_
_entity.id
_entity.type
_entity.pdbx_description
1 polymer ?
#
loop_
_entity_poly.entity_id
_entity_poly.type
_entity_poly.pdbx_seq_one_letter_code
_entity_poly.pdbx_strand_id
1 'polypeptide(L)'
;MPNHCMNQVTLKCRTQETAVRIKDHLAGKESLFDFNALVPEPKELLKSRLKIVSVEELRNQFGHDNWYDWRRANWGTKWNSFQCTLDDSLISNGELVYCFLTAWCPPEGVYEKLLLYIEANNLGVEVSWYINEPTEGVSGFLEDTQ
;
A
#
# COMPACT_ATOMS: atom_id res chain seq x y z
N MET A 1 22.36 -0.67 6.88
CA MET A 1 21.20 -1.12 7.69
C MET A 1 19.98 -0.96 6.81
N PRO A 2 18.99 -1.87 6.80
CA PRO A 2 17.78 -1.61 6.04
C PRO A 2 17.02 -0.46 6.72
N ASN A 3 16.94 0.69 6.06
CA ASN A 3 16.11 1.80 6.52
C ASN A 3 14.65 1.39 6.30
N HIS A 4 13.86 1.45 7.38
CA HIS A 4 12.46 1.07 7.39
C HIS A 4 11.62 2.31 7.68
N CYS A 5 10.59 2.52 6.88
CA CYS A 5 9.58 3.54 7.14
C CYS A 5 8.40 2.87 7.85
N MET A 6 8.08 3.32 9.04
CA MET A 6 6.90 2.89 9.78
C MET A 6 5.68 3.63 9.25
N ASN A 7 4.59 2.90 9.06
CA ASN A 7 3.32 3.41 8.60
C ASN A 7 2.24 3.01 9.60
N GLN A 8 1.41 3.97 9.99
CA GLN A 8 0.18 3.73 10.72
C GLN A 8 -1.00 4.28 9.92
N VAL A 9 -1.92 3.40 9.53
CA VAL A 9 -3.08 3.75 8.72
C VAL A 9 -4.34 3.55 9.55
N THR A 10 -5.09 4.62 9.75
CA THR A 10 -6.36 4.63 10.45
C THR A 10 -7.49 4.92 9.47
N LEU A 11 -8.47 4.01 9.40
CA LEU A 11 -9.65 4.13 8.54
C LEU A 11 -10.90 4.14 9.40
N LYS A 12 -11.60 5.29 9.46
CA LYS A 12 -12.87 5.42 10.18
C LYS A 12 -14.03 5.22 9.22
N CYS A 13 -14.63 4.04 9.28
CA CYS A 13 -15.57 3.50 8.29
C CYS A 13 -17.05 3.72 8.62
N ARG A 14 -17.37 4.40 9.73
CA ARG A 14 -18.72 4.67 10.29
C ARG A 14 -19.51 3.43 10.73
N THR A 15 -19.32 2.27 10.08
CA THR A 15 -19.98 1.01 10.43
C THR A 15 -18.99 -0.16 10.41
N GLN A 16 -19.29 -1.19 11.21
CA GLN A 16 -18.52 -2.42 11.26
C GLN A 16 -18.52 -3.16 9.91
N GLU A 17 -19.64 -3.17 9.19
CA GLU A 17 -19.75 -3.86 7.89
C GLU A 17 -18.80 -3.25 6.86
N THR A 18 -18.69 -1.92 6.84
CA THR A 18 -17.77 -1.21 5.94
C THR A 18 -16.31 -1.50 6.33
N ALA A 19 -16.01 -1.52 7.63
CA ALA A 19 -14.68 -1.89 8.13
C ALA A 19 -14.30 -3.32 7.74
N VAL A 20 -15.19 -4.30 7.93
CA VAL A 20 -14.94 -5.69 7.53
C VAL A 20 -14.74 -5.81 6.02
N ARG A 21 -15.57 -5.13 5.21
CA ARG A 21 -15.42 -5.13 3.75
C ARG A 21 -14.07 -4.60 3.30
N ILE A 22 -13.61 -3.49 3.89
CA ILE A 22 -12.31 -2.90 3.54
C ILE A 22 -11.17 -3.80 4.03
N LYS A 23 -11.26 -4.32 5.26
CA LYS A 23 -10.29 -5.29 5.80
C LYS A 23 -10.10 -6.48 4.87
N ASP A 24 -11.20 -7.10 4.45
CA ASP A 24 -11.16 -8.27 3.57
C ASP A 24 -10.61 -7.94 2.18
N HIS A 25 -10.85 -6.72 1.68
CA HIS A 25 -10.31 -6.27 0.41
C HIS A 25 -8.79 -6.04 0.48
N LEU A 26 -8.30 -5.39 1.55
CA LEU A 26 -6.89 -5.04 1.72
C LEU A 26 -6.01 -6.22 2.10
N ALA A 27 -6.57 -7.27 2.69
CA ALA A 27 -5.82 -8.46 3.06
C ALA A 27 -5.42 -9.26 1.80
N GLY A 28 -4.16 -9.67 1.75
CA GLY A 28 -3.64 -10.49 0.66
C GLY A 28 -2.76 -11.63 1.16
N LYS A 29 -1.99 -12.21 0.24
CA LYS A 29 -1.15 -13.39 0.55
C LYS A 29 0.11 -13.03 1.32
N GLU A 30 0.59 -11.79 1.14
CA GLU A 30 1.86 -11.35 1.72
C GLU A 30 1.67 -10.57 3.03
N SER A 31 0.52 -9.92 3.21
CA SER A 31 0.28 -9.00 4.32
C SER A 31 -1.22 -8.80 4.58
N LEU A 32 -1.55 -8.31 5.78
CA LEU A 32 -2.90 -7.84 6.13
C LEU A 32 -3.26 -6.51 5.43
N PHE A 33 -2.25 -5.78 4.95
CA PHE A 33 -2.39 -4.59 4.10
C PHE A 33 -1.56 -4.80 2.83
N ASP A 34 -2.06 -5.62 1.92
CA ASP A 34 -1.35 -6.03 0.71
C ASP A 34 -1.51 -4.98 -0.39
N PHE A 35 -0.41 -4.38 -0.84
CA PHE A 35 -0.45 -3.34 -1.87
C PHE A 35 -1.03 -3.84 -3.20
N ASN A 36 -0.95 -5.15 -3.47
CA ASN A 36 -1.55 -5.72 -4.68
C ASN A 36 -3.08 -5.68 -4.66
N ALA A 37 -3.72 -5.52 -3.49
CA ALA A 37 -5.17 -5.35 -3.41
C ALA A 37 -5.65 -4.05 -4.07
N LEU A 38 -4.84 -2.99 -3.97
CA LEU A 38 -5.14 -1.66 -4.52
C LEU A 38 -4.42 -1.43 -5.86
N VAL A 39 -3.17 -1.88 -5.96
CA VAL A 39 -2.27 -1.62 -7.07
C VAL A 39 -1.55 -2.93 -7.44
N PRO A 40 -2.22 -3.83 -8.18
CA PRO A 40 -1.70 -5.17 -8.47
C PRO A 40 -0.44 -5.12 -9.33
N GLU A 41 0.63 -5.76 -8.86
CA GLU A 41 1.86 -5.92 -9.65
C GLU A 41 1.65 -6.93 -10.79
N PRO A 42 2.03 -6.58 -12.03
CA PRO A 42 2.06 -7.52 -13.14
C PRO A 42 3.00 -8.70 -12.88
N LYS A 43 2.47 -9.93 -12.94
CA LYS A 43 3.26 -11.16 -12.70
C LYS A 43 4.36 -11.36 -13.75
N GLU A 44 4.18 -10.79 -14.94
CA GLU A 44 5.13 -10.80 -16.04
C GLU A 44 6.39 -10.02 -15.67
N LEU A 45 6.26 -8.91 -14.93
CA LEU A 45 7.40 -8.13 -14.47
C LEU A 45 8.24 -8.87 -13.42
N LEU A 46 7.62 -9.74 -12.61
CA LEU A 46 8.38 -10.61 -11.69
C LEU A 46 9.32 -11.56 -12.43
N LYS A 47 8.94 -11.99 -13.65
CA LYS A 47 9.78 -12.84 -14.50
C LYS A 47 10.99 -12.09 -15.07
N SER A 48 11.03 -10.75 -15.02
CA SER A 48 12.21 -9.99 -15.43
C SER A 48 13.46 -10.36 -14.60
N ARG A 49 13.26 -10.81 -13.36
CA ARG A 49 14.33 -11.37 -12.49
C ARG A 49 15.03 -12.58 -13.11
N LEU A 50 14.30 -13.35 -13.91
CA LEU A 50 14.79 -14.57 -14.56
C LEU A 50 15.44 -14.30 -15.92
N LYS A 51 15.36 -13.07 -16.44
CA LYS A 51 15.85 -12.67 -17.79
C LYS A 51 15.30 -13.52 -18.94
N ILE A 52 14.10 -14.07 -18.78
CA ILE A 52 13.44 -14.94 -19.76
C ILE A 52 12.37 -14.24 -20.61
N VAL A 53 12.15 -12.94 -20.38
CA VAL A 53 11.13 -12.13 -21.08
C VAL A 53 11.83 -10.96 -21.78
N SER A 54 11.33 -10.57 -22.94
CA SER A 54 11.88 -9.42 -23.68
C SER A 54 11.68 -8.12 -22.90
N VAL A 55 12.76 -7.36 -22.72
CA VAL A 55 12.76 -6.02 -22.12
C VAL A 55 11.82 -5.08 -22.87
N GLU A 56 11.77 -5.20 -24.19
CA GLU A 56 10.95 -4.35 -25.06
C GLU A 56 9.46 -4.66 -24.90
N GLU A 57 9.09 -5.95 -24.80
CA GLU A 57 7.69 -6.36 -24.56
C GLU A 57 7.18 -5.88 -23.21
N LEU A 58 8.03 -5.91 -22.18
CA LEU A 58 7.68 -5.42 -20.84
C LEU A 58 7.49 -3.90 -20.84
N ARG A 59 8.41 -3.15 -21.46
CA ARG A 59 8.27 -1.68 -21.59
C ARG A 59 7.02 -1.28 -22.36
N ASN A 60 6.74 -1.95 -23.47
CA ASN A 60 5.57 -1.62 -24.29
C ASN A 60 4.25 -1.89 -23.58
N GLN A 61 4.18 -2.93 -22.74
CA GLN A 61 2.95 -3.28 -22.02
C GLN A 61 2.75 -2.54 -20.70
N PHE A 62 3.83 -2.36 -19.94
CA PHE A 62 3.75 -1.88 -18.55
C PHE A 62 4.45 -0.54 -18.33
N GLY A 63 5.09 0.03 -19.36
CA GLY A 63 5.92 1.25 -19.23
C GLY A 63 7.27 1.01 -18.54
N HIS A 64 7.52 -0.20 -18.04
CA HIS A 64 8.71 -0.56 -17.27
C HIS A 64 9.25 -1.92 -17.75
N ASP A 65 10.57 -2.10 -17.72
CA ASP A 65 11.21 -3.38 -18.07
C ASP A 65 11.47 -4.28 -16.85
N ASN A 66 11.26 -3.78 -15.65
CA ASN A 66 11.54 -4.53 -14.44
C ASN A 66 10.59 -4.19 -13.29
N TRP A 67 10.39 -5.19 -12.43
CA TRP A 67 9.55 -5.11 -11.25
C TRP A 67 9.97 -3.97 -10.29
N TYR A 68 11.27 -3.67 -10.17
CA TYR A 68 11.76 -2.71 -9.19
C TYR A 68 11.33 -1.28 -9.56
N ASP A 69 11.54 -0.89 -10.81
CA ASP A 69 11.14 0.44 -11.29
C ASP A 69 9.63 0.59 -11.33
N TRP A 70 8.91 -0.46 -11.71
CA TRP A 70 7.45 -0.47 -11.65
C TRP A 70 6.95 -0.24 -10.22
N ARG A 71 7.47 -0.98 -9.22
CA ARG A 71 7.05 -0.81 -7.81
C ARG A 71 7.36 0.56 -7.27
N ARG A 72 8.55 1.12 -7.57
CA ARG A 72 8.83 2.49 -7.14
C ARG A 72 7.88 3.51 -7.79
N ALA A 73 7.56 3.35 -9.07
CA ALA A 73 6.67 4.28 -9.77
C ALA A 73 5.20 4.15 -9.34
N ASN A 74 4.74 2.94 -8.97
CA ASN A 74 3.33 2.68 -8.68
C ASN A 74 3.01 2.58 -7.19
N TRP A 75 3.94 2.10 -6.37
CA TRP A 75 3.77 2.00 -4.92
C TRP A 75 4.53 3.08 -4.16
N GLY A 76 5.60 3.67 -4.74
CA GLY A 76 6.50 4.59 -4.01
C GLY A 76 7.59 3.89 -3.19
N THR A 77 7.51 2.56 -3.05
CA THR A 77 8.47 1.76 -2.27
C THR A 77 8.86 0.46 -3.01
N LYS A 78 9.96 -0.16 -2.59
CA LYS A 78 10.51 -1.37 -3.22
C LYS A 78 9.71 -2.64 -2.89
N TRP A 79 9.27 -2.75 -1.65
CA TRP A 79 8.65 -3.97 -1.13
C TRP A 79 7.21 -3.68 -0.74
N ASN A 80 6.38 -4.72 -0.78
CA ASN A 80 5.06 -4.69 -0.18
C ASN A 80 5.19 -4.37 1.33
N SER A 81 4.07 -4.11 2.01
CA SER A 81 4.11 -3.96 3.46
C SER A 81 4.62 -5.24 4.14
N PHE A 82 5.37 -5.09 5.22
CA PHE A 82 5.85 -6.21 6.03
C PHE A 82 5.74 -5.90 7.52
N GLN A 83 5.76 -6.95 8.34
CA GLN A 83 5.47 -6.87 9.78
C GLN A 83 4.14 -6.15 10.06
N CYS A 84 3.14 -6.43 9.24
CA CYS A 84 1.85 -5.78 9.33
C CYS A 84 1.02 -6.36 10.48
N THR A 85 0.44 -5.48 11.29
CA THR A 85 -0.53 -5.79 12.34
C THR A 85 -1.80 -4.96 12.12
N LEU A 86 -2.93 -5.51 12.56
CA LEU A 86 -4.23 -4.84 12.59
C LEU A 86 -4.77 -4.90 14.02
N ASP A 87 -5.27 -3.79 14.55
CA ASP A 87 -6.01 -3.78 15.80
C ASP A 87 -7.46 -4.25 15.58
N ASP A 88 -7.70 -5.53 15.79
CA ASP A 88 -9.02 -6.14 15.60
C ASP A 88 -10.06 -5.66 16.63
N SER A 89 -9.64 -5.05 17.75
CA SER A 89 -10.55 -4.62 18.83
C SER A 89 -11.41 -3.42 18.46
N LEU A 90 -11.00 -2.65 17.44
CA LEU A 90 -11.69 -1.44 16.98
C LEU A 90 -12.64 -1.68 15.81
N ILE A 91 -12.63 -2.88 15.22
CA ILE A 91 -13.46 -3.23 14.06
C ILE A 91 -14.95 -3.09 14.37
N SER A 92 -15.37 -3.48 15.58
CA SER A 92 -16.77 -3.34 16.03
C SER A 92 -17.23 -1.89 16.11
N ASN A 93 -16.30 -0.95 16.30
CA ASN A 93 -16.56 0.49 16.27
C ASN A 93 -16.49 1.09 14.85
N GLY A 94 -16.28 0.25 13.83
CA GLY A 94 -16.11 0.68 12.45
C GLY A 94 -14.76 1.35 12.18
N GLU A 95 -13.72 1.02 12.95
CA GLU A 95 -12.37 1.59 12.77
C GLU A 95 -11.35 0.49 12.48
N LEU A 96 -10.47 0.74 11.51
CA LEU A 96 -9.32 -0.12 11.19
C LEU A 96 -8.04 0.63 11.49
N VAL A 97 -7.15 0.05 12.29
CA VAL A 97 -5.83 0.61 12.56
C VAL A 97 -4.77 -0.41 12.19
N TYR A 98 -4.08 -0.13 11.08
CA TYR A 98 -2.96 -0.93 10.61
C TYR A 98 -1.64 -0.29 11.02
N CYS A 99 -0.68 -1.11 11.43
CA CYS A 99 0.72 -0.72 11.56
C CYS A 99 1.55 -1.65 10.69
N PHE A 100 2.46 -1.10 9.88
CA PHE A 100 3.38 -1.90 9.05
C PHE A 100 4.63 -1.12 8.68
N LEU A 101 5.61 -1.84 8.14
CA LEU A 101 6.84 -1.27 7.62
C LEU A 101 6.88 -1.32 6.10
N THR A 102 7.54 -0.34 5.50
CA THR A 102 7.94 -0.31 4.09
C THR A 102 9.45 -0.11 3.95
N ALA A 103 9.97 -0.38 2.75
CA ALA A 103 11.38 -0.16 2.46
C ALA A 103 11.62 1.32 2.15
N TRP A 104 12.46 1.97 2.96
CA TRP A 104 13.04 3.30 2.76
C TRP A 104 12.07 4.50 2.78
N CYS A 105 10.92 4.39 2.14
CA CYS A 105 9.98 5.48 1.91
C CYS A 105 8.53 5.01 2.16
N PRO A 106 7.61 5.93 2.47
CA PRO A 106 6.19 5.63 2.54
C PRO A 106 5.63 5.20 1.17
N PRO A 107 4.57 4.39 1.13
CA PRO A 107 4.01 3.90 -0.12
C PRO A 107 2.97 4.89 -0.68
N GLU A 108 3.38 6.10 -1.06
CA GLU A 108 2.48 7.21 -1.46
C GLU A 108 1.50 6.82 -2.57
N GLY A 109 1.95 6.09 -3.60
CA GLY A 109 1.07 5.61 -4.67
C GLY A 109 0.00 4.64 -4.19
N VAL A 110 0.23 3.91 -3.09
CA VAL A 110 -0.78 3.05 -2.46
C VAL A 110 -1.79 3.88 -1.67
N TYR A 111 -1.34 4.93 -0.98
CA TYR A 111 -2.21 5.88 -0.29
C TYR A 111 -3.19 6.55 -1.27
N GLU A 112 -2.70 7.09 -2.39
CA GLU A 112 -3.56 7.68 -3.43
C GLU A 112 -4.61 6.68 -3.95
N LYS A 113 -4.19 5.44 -4.18
CA LYS A 113 -5.09 4.39 -4.71
C LYS A 113 -6.11 3.93 -3.69
N LEU A 114 -5.79 3.98 -2.40
CA LEU A 114 -6.75 3.76 -1.32
C LEU A 114 -7.83 4.86 -1.32
N LEU A 115 -7.45 6.13 -1.44
CA LEU A 115 -8.40 7.25 -1.50
C LEU A 115 -9.34 7.13 -2.70
N LEU A 116 -8.79 6.86 -3.89
CA LEU A 116 -9.59 6.62 -5.09
C LEU A 116 -10.54 5.42 -4.93
N TYR A 117 -10.09 4.35 -4.29
CA TYR A 117 -10.96 3.19 -4.00
C TYR A 117 -12.13 3.59 -3.09
N ILE A 118 -11.87 4.36 -2.03
CA ILE A 118 -12.89 4.83 -1.09
C ILE A 118 -13.92 5.72 -1.78
N GLU A 119 -13.46 6.65 -2.60
CA GLU A 119 -14.32 7.57 -3.36
C GLU A 119 -15.15 6.81 -4.40
N ALA A 120 -14.52 5.97 -5.24
CA ALA A 120 -15.19 5.22 -6.29
C ALA A 120 -16.26 4.24 -5.77
N ASN A 121 -16.11 3.77 -4.53
CA ASN A 121 -17.08 2.90 -3.87
C ASN A 121 -18.02 3.64 -2.91
N ASN A 122 -17.92 4.97 -2.83
CA ASN A 122 -18.73 5.85 -1.99
C ASN A 122 -18.81 5.38 -0.52
N LEU A 123 -17.66 4.97 0.04
CA LEU A 123 -17.60 4.32 1.36
C LEU A 123 -17.67 5.31 2.54
N GLY A 124 -17.43 6.61 2.29
CA GLY A 124 -17.54 7.64 3.33
C GLY A 124 -16.55 7.48 4.50
N VAL A 125 -15.35 6.95 4.20
CA VAL A 125 -14.30 6.63 5.16
C VAL A 125 -13.36 7.81 5.33
N GLU A 126 -13.04 8.18 6.57
CA GLU A 126 -11.96 9.13 6.86
C GLU A 126 -10.64 8.37 6.96
N VAL A 127 -9.63 8.82 6.21
CA VAL A 127 -8.30 8.18 6.16
C VAL A 127 -7.27 9.08 6.84
N SER A 128 -6.51 8.49 7.75
CA SER A 128 -5.34 9.12 8.37
C SER A 128 -4.15 8.21 8.22
N TRP A 129 -3.07 8.69 7.60
CA TRP A 129 -1.87 7.90 7.35
C TRP A 129 -0.64 8.59 7.93
N TYR A 130 -0.16 8.10 9.07
CA TYR A 130 1.04 8.61 9.72
C TYR A 130 2.27 7.81 9.28
N ILE A 131 3.37 8.52 9.02
CA ILE A 131 4.66 7.96 8.63
C ILE A 131 5.72 8.36 9.64
N ASN A 132 6.66 7.47 9.89
CA ASN A 132 7.86 7.74 10.66
C ASN A 132 9.04 6.98 10.05
N GLU A 133 9.97 7.74 9.47
CA GLU A 133 11.25 7.26 8.96
C GLU A 133 12.36 7.90 9.83
N PRO A 134 12.88 7.16 10.82
CA PRO A 134 13.78 7.73 11.81
C PRO A 134 15.20 7.98 11.30
N THR A 135 15.58 7.41 10.14
CA THR A 135 16.94 7.52 9.61
C THR A 135 17.19 8.89 8.99
N GLU A 136 16.22 9.41 8.25
CA GLU A 136 16.20 10.72 7.60
C GLU A 136 15.50 11.77 8.47
N GLY A 137 14.96 11.37 9.63
CA GLY A 137 14.29 12.27 10.58
C GLY A 137 12.93 12.78 10.08
N VAL A 138 12.26 12.02 9.21
CA VAL A 138 10.99 12.40 8.60
C VAL A 138 9.84 11.73 9.35
N SER A 139 8.93 12.53 9.88
CA SER A 139 7.65 12.00 10.40
C SER A 139 6.54 13.01 10.16
N GLY A 140 5.32 12.51 9.93
CA GLY A 140 4.19 13.36 9.57
C GLY A 140 3.02 12.54 9.05
N PHE A 141 2.00 13.23 8.57
CA PHE A 141 0.89 12.60 7.88
C PHE A 141 1.10 12.71 6.37
N LEU A 142 0.71 11.67 5.63
CA LEU A 142 0.48 11.85 4.19
C LEU A 142 -0.78 12.70 4.04
N GLU A 143 -0.64 13.78 3.27
CA GLU A 143 -1.73 14.70 2.96
C GLU A 143 -2.09 14.56 1.48
N ASP A 144 -3.37 14.75 1.17
CA ASP A 144 -3.80 14.92 -0.21
C ASP A 144 -3.07 16.13 -0.81
N THR A 145 -2.23 15.88 -1.80
CA THR A 145 -1.72 16.95 -2.64
C THR A 145 -2.86 17.40 -3.54
N GLN A 146 -3.51 18.50 -3.16
CA GLN A 146 -4.55 19.17 -3.95
C GLN A 146 -4.07 19.55 -5.35
#